data_AF-A0A673YGR5-F1
#
_entry.id   AF-A0A673YGR5-F1
#
_cell.length_a   1.000
_cell.length_b   1.000
_cell.length_c   1.000
_cell.angle_alpha   90.00
_cell.angle_beta   90.00
_cell.angle_gamma   90.00
#
_symmetry.space_group_name_H-M   'P 1'
#
loop_
_entity.id
_entity.type
_entity.pdbx_description
1 polymer ?
#
loop_
_entity_poly.entity_id
_entity_poly.type
_entity_poly.pdbx_seq_one_letter_code
_entity_poly.pdbx_strand_id
1 'polypeptide(L)' 'MESIFHEKQEGSLCAQHCLNNLLQGEYFTPVDLSSIAHQLDEEERMRMAEGGMGSEEYRTFLQVWEGSGGFSLFLLFSTL' A
#
# COMPACT_ATOMS: atom_id res chain seq x y z
N MET A 1 -11.83 26.49 20.25
CA MET A 1 -12.21 25.09 20.00
C MET A 1 -11.31 24.64 18.87
N GLU A 2 -10.32 23.80 19.15
CA GLU A 2 -9.50 23.22 18.09
C GLU A 2 -10.42 22.37 17.21
N SER A 3 -10.52 22.72 15.93
CA SER A 3 -11.31 21.97 14.97
C SER A 3 -10.56 20.66 14.66
N ILE A 4 -11.16 19.52 15.01
CA ILE A 4 -10.66 18.21 14.59
C ILE A 4 -10.87 18.08 13.08
N PHE A 5 -9.81 17.75 12.36
CA PHE A 5 -9.90 17.45 10.94
C PHE A 5 -10.50 16.05 10.77
N HIS A 6 -11.57 15.96 9.98
CA HIS A 6 -12.21 14.70 9.60
C HIS A 6 -12.59 14.70 8.12
N GLU A 7 -11.80 13.98 7.34
CA GLU A 7 -12.10 13.58 5.97
C GLU A 7 -13.01 12.35 6.00
N LYS A 8 -14.22 12.51 5.45
CA LYS A 8 -15.21 11.44 5.36
C LYS A 8 -14.83 10.49 4.23
N GLN A 9 -14.90 9.19 4.49
CA GLN A 9 -14.61 8.19 3.46
C GLN A 9 -15.70 8.16 2.38
N GLU A 10 -15.25 8.26 1.13
CA GLU A 10 -16.07 8.05 -0.07
C GLU A 10 -15.45 6.96 -0.94
N GLY A 11 -16.23 5.92 -1.25
CA GLY A 11 -15.74 4.75 -1.99
C GLY A 11 -14.73 3.90 -1.21
N SER A 12 -13.93 3.13 -1.95
CA SER A 12 -12.89 2.23 -1.41
C SER A 12 -11.53 2.93 -1.34
N LEU A 13 -11.46 4.03 -0.58
CA LEU A 13 -10.24 4.83 -0.36
C LEU A 13 -9.89 4.89 1.13
N CYS A 14 -10.10 3.80 1.88
CA CYS A 14 -10.00 3.81 3.33
C CYS A 14 -8.60 4.21 3.83
N ALA A 15 -7.53 3.85 3.11
CA ALA A 15 -6.17 4.23 3.48
C ALA A 15 -5.90 5.73 3.40
N GLN A 16 -6.42 6.42 2.38
CA GLN A 16 -6.32 7.89 2.27
C GLN A 16 -6.96 8.54 3.49
N HIS A 17 -8.23 8.24 3.71
CA HIS A 17 -9.01 8.89 4.75
C HIS A 17 -8.49 8.51 6.15
N CYS A 18 -7.99 7.29 6.34
CA CYS A 18 -7.34 6.88 7.58
C CYS A 18 -6.10 7.74 7.86
N LEU A 19 -5.20 7.87 6.88
CA LEU A 19 -3.94 8.62 7.04
C LEU A 19 -4.17 10.11 7.20
N ASN A 20 -5.07 10.70 6.40
CA ASN A 20 -5.38 12.12 6.47
C ASN A 20 -6.10 12.48 7.79
N ASN A 21 -7.00 11.61 8.25
CA ASN A 21 -7.62 11.77 9.58
C ASN A 21 -6.60 11.61 10.70
N LEU A 22 -5.69 10.65 10.61
CA LEU A 22 -4.65 10.44 11.61
C LEU A 22 -3.70 11.64 11.72
N LEU A 23 -3.28 12.19 10.57
CA LEU A 23 -2.37 13.33 10.50
C LEU A 23 -3.08 14.69 10.67
N GLN A 24 -4.41 14.66 10.81
CA GLN A 24 -5.25 15.85 10.95
C GLN A 24 -5.07 16.86 9.80
N GLY A 25 -5.01 16.37 8.56
CA GLY A 25 -4.95 17.20 7.35
C GLY A 25 -4.95 16.39 6.05
N GLU A 26 -5.07 17.08 4.92
CA GLU A 26 -5.04 16.47 3.57
C GLU A 26 -3.60 16.27 3.10
N TYR A 27 -2.93 15.23 3.61
CA TYR A 27 -1.53 14.94 3.29
C TYR A 27 -1.35 14.02 2.10
N PHE A 28 -2.31 13.11 1.88
CA PHE A 28 -2.22 12.07 0.88
C PHE A 28 -3.43 12.07 -0.05
N THR A 29 -3.17 11.83 -1.33
CA THR A 29 -4.20 11.55 -2.34
C THR A 29 -4.14 10.07 -2.77
N PRO A 30 -5.14 9.55 -3.50
CA PRO A 30 -5.10 8.18 -4.01
C PRO A 30 -3.87 7.92 -4.89
N VAL A 31 -3.45 8.93 -5.65
CA VAL A 31 -2.30 8.86 -6.57
C VAL A 31 -0.99 8.77 -5.78
N ASP A 32 -0.86 9.55 -4.70
CA ASP A 32 0.32 9.49 -3.83
C ASP A 32 0.43 8.11 -3.18
N LEU A 33 -0.68 7.57 -2.67
CA LEU A 33 -0.71 6.24 -2.06
C LEU A 33 -0.43 5.14 -3.07
N SER A 34 -0.92 5.26 -4.30
CA SER A 34 -0.59 4.32 -5.38
C SER A 34 0.90 4.35 -5.71
N SER A 35 1.50 5.53 -5.75
CA SER A 35 2.93 5.69 -6.03
C SER A 35 3.79 5.12 -4.89
N ILE A 36 3.42 5.38 -3.64
CA ILE A 36 4.08 4.83 -2.45
C ILE A 36 3.96 3.31 -2.43
N ALA A 37 2.77 2.77 -2.72
CA ALA A 37 2.57 1.32 -2.79
C ALA A 37 3.47 0.67 -3.85
N HIS A 38 3.56 1.25 -5.05
CA HIS A 38 4.46 0.75 -6.09
C HIS A 38 5.94 0.79 -5.68
N GLN A 39 6.36 1.82 -4.96
CA GLN A 39 7.73 1.91 -4.46
C GLN A 39 8.00 0.81 -3.41
N LEU A 40 7.06 0.59 -2.49
CA LEU A 40 7.17 -0.48 -1.49
C LEU A 40 7.20 -1.87 -2.14
N ASP A 41 6.40 -2.09 -3.18
CA ASP A 41 6.39 -3.36 -3.93
C ASP A 41 7.74 -3.64 -4.59
N GLU A 42 8.37 -2.62 -5.19
CA GLU A 42 9.69 -2.76 -5.79
C GLU A 42 10.77 -3.00 -4.72
N GLU A 43 10.72 -2.29 -3.60
CA GLU A 43 11.63 -2.49 -2.47
C GLU A 43 11.51 -3.90 -1.88
N GLU A 44 10.29 -4.40 -1.69
CA GLU A 44 10.03 -5.74 -1.19
C GLU A 44 10.58 -6.80 -2.16
N ARG A 45 10.34 -6.63 -3.47
CA ARG A 45 10.89 -7.50 -4.51
C ARG A 45 12.41 -7.53 -4.49
N MET A 46 13.05 -6.37 -4.39
CA MET A 46 14.52 -6.26 -4.35
C MET A 46 15.08 -6.95 -3.10
N ARG A 47 14.50 -6.73 -1.92
CA ARG A 47 14.90 -7.40 -0.68
C ARG A 47 14.70 -8.91 -0.73
N MET A 48 13.62 -9.38 -1.33
CA MET A 48 13.39 -10.81 -1.51
C MET A 48 14.38 -11.42 -2.51
N ALA A 49 14.80 -10.67 -3.53
CA ALA A 49 15.84 -11.11 -4.47
C ALA A 49 17.23 -11.21 -3.82
N GLU A 50 17.54 -10.42 -2.79
CA GLU A 50 18.78 -10.53 -2.00
C GLU A 50 18.91 -11.89 -1.30
N GLY A 51 17.78 -12.51 -0.91
CA GLY A 51 17.73 -13.87 -0.36
C GLY A 51 18.02 -14.99 -1.38
N GLY A 52 18.26 -14.62 -2.64
CA GLY A 52 18.50 -15.53 -3.74
C GLY A 52 17.23 -15.78 -4.56
N MET A 53 17.22 -15.32 -5.81
CA MET A 53 16.08 -15.46 -6.73
C MET A 53 15.67 -16.91 -7.05
N GLY A 54 16.49 -17.89 -6.68
CA GLY A 54 16.19 -19.32 -6.84
C GLY A 54 15.61 -19.99 -5.60
N SER A 55 15.47 -19.27 -4.48
CA SER A 55 14.97 -19.82 -3.23
C SER A 55 13.48 -20.16 -3.32
N GLU A 56 13.02 -21.08 -2.46
CA GLU A 56 11.60 -21.43 -2.39
C GLU A 56 10.77 -20.22 -1.95
N GLU A 57 11.32 -19.42 -1.02
CA GLU A 57 10.72 -18.22 -0.48
C GLU A 57 10.49 -17.15 -1.56
N TYR A 58 11.46 -16.94 -2.46
CA TYR A 58 11.31 -15.99 -3.57
C TYR A 58 10.25 -16.47 -4.58
N ARG A 59 10.17 -17.77 -4.83
CA ARG A 59 9.14 -18.34 -5.72
C ARG A 59 7.74 -18.22 -5.15
N THR A 60 7.58 -18.49 -3.85
CA THR A 60 6.30 -18.28 -3.15
C THR A 60 5.91 -16.81 -3.16
N PHE A 61 6.86 -15.91 -2.89
CA PHE A 61 6.66 -14.47 -2.99
C PHE A 61 6.15 -14.04 -4.38
N LEU A 62 6.82 -14.48 -5.45
CA LEU A 62 6.38 -14.18 -6.82
C LEU A 62 4.99 -14.73 -7.13
N GLN A 63 4.67 -15.95 -6.69
CA GLN A 63 3.34 -16.53 -6.89
C GLN A 63 2.23 -15.71 -6.22
N VAL A 64 2.48 -15.22 -5.00
CA VAL A 64 1.53 -14.39 -4.26
C VAL A 64 1.40 -13.02 -4.92
N TRP A 65 2.51 -12.40 -5.32
CA TRP A 65 2.54 -11.11 -5.99
C TRP A 65 1.85 -11.13 -7.35
N GLU A 66 2.09 -12.15 -8.18
CA GLU A 66 1.37 -12.33 -9.44
C GLU A 66 -0.12 -12.60 -9.21
N GLY A 67 -0.45 -13.40 -8.18
CA GLY A 67 -1.83 -13.70 -7.80
C GLY A 67 -2.62 -12.49 -7.30
N SER A 68 -1.95 -11.46 -6.75
CA SER A 68 -2.57 -10.19 -6.36
C SER A 68 -2.66 -9.17 -7.50
N GLY A 69 -2.23 -9.53 -8.71
CA GLY A 69 -2.19 -8.61 -9.86
C GLY A 69 -1.03 -7.62 -9.82
N GLY A 70 0.02 -7.93 -9.05
CA GLY A 70 1.18 -7.07 -8.87
C GLY A 70 0.96 -5.92 -7.89
N PHE A 71 -0.07 -6.01 -7.06
CA PHE A 71 -0.38 -5.02 -6.02
C PHE A 71 -0.02 -5.55 -4.63
N SER A 72 0.60 -4.69 -3.83
CA SER A 72 0.85 -4.92 -2.40
C SER A 72 -0.42 -5.32 -1.65
N LEU A 73 -0.23 -6.09 -0.56
CA LEU A 73 -1.24 -6.29 0.49
C LEU A 73 -1.83 -4.94 0.96
N PHE A 74 -1.02 -3.88 0.96
CA PHE A 74 -1.42 -2.52 1.34
C PHE A 74 -2.54 -1.95 0.44
N LEU A 75 -2.49 -2.20 -0.87
CA LEU A 75 -3.52 -1.78 -1.80
C LEU A 75 -4.77 -2.66 -1.69
N LEU A 76 -4.61 -3.97 -1.47
CA LEU A 76 -5.73 -4.88 -1.20
C LEU A 76 -6.57 -4.42 -0.01
N PHE A 77 -5.93 -4.06 1.11
CA PHE A 77 -6.63 -3.52 2.28
C PHE A 77 -7.22 -2.13 2.05
N SER A 78 -6.71 -1.37 1.08
CA SER A 78 -7.24 -0.05 0.73
C SER A 78 -8.52 -0.14 -0.12
N THR A 79 -8.66 -1.20 -0.90
CA THR A 79 -9.76 -1.41 -1.87
C THR A 79 -10.96 -2.21 -1.33
N LEU A 80 -10.80 -2.89 -0.18
CA LEU A 80 -11.86 -3.64 0.52
C LEU A 80 -12.57 -2.75 1.56
#